data_AF-A0A067F7I9-F1
#
_entry.id   AF-A0A067F7I9-F1
#
_cell.length_a   1.000
_cell.length_b   1.000
_cell.length_c   1.000
_cell.angle_alpha   90.00
_cell.angle_beta   90.00
_cell.angle_gamma   90.00
#
_symmetry.space_group_name_H-M   'P 1'
#
loop_
_entity.id
_entity.type
_entity.pdbx_description
1 polymer ?
#
loop_
_entity_poly.entity_id
_entity_poly.type
_entity_poly.pdbx_seq_one_letter_code
_entity_poly.pdbx_strand_id
1 'polypeptide(L)'
;MVGTNLKAEIMSLMEKRSALEADMNAIIDRLSQSNGPGLSGNLVDSEGFPRTDIDIHLVRSERRRLAELRNDHKEITEKINENIQLLHSARLVPVPTSAKDSGDDGGSNNQNPSILGTVQSASFNNAVPRNSPAAMDVDVIIRRPFAVIDEITDASPAAEDGLQLGDQVLKFGTVEAGDNLLERLAAEGRKNQGNAVPVVIMRQGGLINLAVTPRPWQGRGLLGCHFRML
;
A
#
# COMPACT_ATOMS: atom_id res chain seq x y z
N MET A 1 -29.58 11.87 -5.79
CA MET A 1 -28.89 12.82 -6.71
C MET A 1 -27.38 12.96 -6.45
N VAL A 2 -26.84 12.49 -5.30
CA VAL A 2 -25.40 12.65 -4.98
C VAL A 2 -24.50 11.64 -5.74
N GLY A 3 -24.89 10.37 -5.83
CA GLY A 3 -24.07 9.34 -6.50
C GLY A 3 -23.87 9.53 -8.02
N THR A 4 -24.80 10.20 -8.71
CA THR A 4 -24.66 10.51 -10.13
C THR A 4 -23.63 11.61 -10.39
N ASN A 5 -23.47 12.56 -9.45
CA ASN A 5 -22.48 13.63 -9.55
C ASN A 5 -21.06 13.10 -9.33
N LEU A 6 -20.86 12.24 -8.31
CA LEU A 6 -19.57 11.59 -8.06
C LEU A 6 -19.11 10.73 -9.25
N LYS A 7 -20.04 9.97 -9.86
CA LYS A 7 -19.72 9.19 -11.06
C LYS A 7 -19.24 10.08 -12.22
N ALA A 8 -19.92 11.22 -12.45
CA ALA A 8 -19.51 12.17 -13.49
C ALA A 8 -18.14 12.80 -13.19
N GLU A 9 -17.87 13.15 -11.94
CA GLU A 9 -16.56 13.66 -11.51
C GLU A 9 -15.46 12.63 -11.73
N ILE A 10 -15.67 11.36 -11.35
CA ILE A 10 -14.71 10.26 -11.59
C ILE A 10 -14.40 10.12 -13.09
N MET A 11 -15.42 10.13 -13.95
CA MET A 11 -15.20 10.02 -15.40
C MET A 11 -14.39 11.20 -15.93
N SER A 12 -14.66 12.42 -15.45
CA SER A 12 -13.87 13.61 -15.83
C SER A 12 -12.41 13.54 -15.35
N LEU A 13 -12.17 12.98 -14.15
CA LEU A 13 -10.82 12.79 -13.63
C LEU A 13 -10.07 11.71 -14.41
N MET A 14 -10.75 10.64 -14.83
CA MET A 14 -10.15 9.62 -15.70
C MET A 14 -9.73 10.20 -17.05
N GLU A 15 -10.57 11.02 -17.68
CA GLU A 15 -10.23 11.69 -18.93
C GLU A 15 -9.02 12.62 -18.78
N LYS A 16 -8.99 13.43 -17.70
CA LYS A 16 -7.82 14.25 -17.35
C LYS A 16 -6.57 13.40 -17.14
N ARG A 17 -6.69 12.27 -16.43
CA ARG A 17 -5.57 11.35 -16.20
C ARG A 17 -4.99 10.84 -17.53
N SER A 18 -5.85 10.41 -18.45
CA SER A 18 -5.44 9.96 -19.78
C SER A 18 -4.79 11.07 -20.61
N ALA A 19 -5.27 12.31 -20.50
CA ALA A 19 -4.63 13.47 -21.15
C ALA A 19 -3.22 13.73 -20.60
N LEU A 20 -3.04 13.68 -19.27
CA LEU A 20 -1.71 13.80 -18.65
C LEU A 20 -0.78 12.65 -19.07
N GLU A 21 -1.29 11.42 -19.14
CA GLU A 21 -0.51 10.26 -19.62
C GLU A 21 -0.05 10.44 -21.07
N ALA A 22 -0.90 10.98 -21.94
CA ALA A 22 -0.53 11.30 -23.32
C ALA A 22 0.58 12.37 -23.39
N ASP A 23 0.45 13.45 -22.60
CA ASP A 23 1.46 14.50 -22.50
C ASP A 23 2.80 13.97 -21.96
N MET A 24 2.76 13.12 -20.93
CA MET A 24 3.96 12.48 -20.39
C MET A 24 4.64 11.61 -21.44
N ASN A 25 3.90 10.77 -22.15
CA ASN A 25 4.44 9.91 -23.20
C ASN A 25 5.06 10.74 -24.34
N ALA A 26 4.41 11.82 -24.76
CA ALA A 26 4.96 12.71 -25.80
C ALA A 26 6.29 13.36 -25.38
N ILE A 27 6.46 13.71 -24.10
CA ILE A 27 7.73 14.22 -23.57
C ILE A 27 8.78 13.10 -23.49
N ILE A 28 8.39 11.92 -23.02
CA ILE A 28 9.28 10.75 -22.94
C ILE A 28 9.84 10.43 -24.34
N ASP A 29 8.98 10.34 -25.35
CA ASP A 29 9.35 10.02 -26.72
C ASP A 29 10.34 11.04 -27.30
N ARG A 30 10.15 12.33 -27.00
CA ARG A 30 11.07 13.39 -27.44
C ARG A 30 12.44 13.27 -26.78
N LEU A 31 12.47 12.97 -25.49
CA LEU A 31 13.71 12.81 -24.73
C LEU A 31 14.44 11.50 -25.06
N SER A 32 13.74 10.46 -25.51
CA SER A 32 14.27 9.13 -25.81
C SER A 32 14.61 8.89 -27.29
N GLN A 33 14.67 9.94 -28.12
CA GLN A 33 15.17 9.81 -29.48
C GLN A 33 16.61 9.26 -29.49
N SER A 34 17.07 8.67 -30.60
CA SER A 34 18.37 7.97 -30.68
C SER A 34 19.59 8.81 -30.26
N ASN A 35 19.49 10.14 -30.33
CA ASN A 35 20.51 11.10 -29.88
C ASN A 35 20.11 11.89 -28.62
N GLY A 36 19.00 11.52 -27.97
CA GLY A 36 18.47 12.19 -26.80
C GLY A 36 19.20 11.76 -25.52
N PRO A 37 19.38 12.67 -24.55
CA PRO A 37 19.98 12.32 -23.26
C PRO A 37 19.04 11.50 -22.37
N GLY A 38 17.83 11.15 -22.83
CA GLY A 38 16.85 10.41 -22.05
C GLY A 38 16.34 11.17 -20.82
N LEU A 39 15.72 10.44 -19.90
CA LEU A 39 15.10 11.00 -18.70
C LEU A 39 16.11 11.48 -17.64
N SER A 40 17.29 10.85 -17.59
CA SER A 40 18.30 11.09 -16.55
C SER A 40 19.74 11.16 -17.08
N GLY A 41 19.97 11.04 -18.39
CA GLY A 41 21.32 11.05 -18.95
C GLY A 41 22.02 12.40 -18.81
N ASN A 42 23.36 12.32 -18.91
CA ASN A 42 24.26 13.45 -18.71
C ASN A 42 24.09 14.51 -19.81
N LEU A 43 24.07 15.78 -19.43
CA LEU A 43 23.95 16.93 -20.34
C LEU A 43 25.31 17.55 -20.70
N VAL A 44 26.37 16.91 -20.24
CA VAL A 44 27.75 17.35 -20.35
C VAL A 44 28.52 16.29 -21.14
N ASP A 45 29.54 16.71 -21.88
CA ASP A 45 30.45 15.80 -22.57
C ASP A 45 31.50 15.20 -21.60
N SER A 46 32.46 14.45 -22.14
CA SER A 46 33.55 13.84 -21.37
C SER A 46 34.58 14.86 -20.86
N GLU A 47 34.62 16.05 -21.42
CA GLU A 47 35.55 17.11 -21.05
C GLU A 47 34.97 18.07 -20.00
N GLY A 48 33.69 17.94 -19.68
CA GLY A 48 33.01 18.77 -18.69
C GLY A 48 32.29 19.98 -19.29
N PHE A 49 32.15 20.05 -20.62
CA PHE A 49 31.46 21.13 -21.32
C PHE A 49 30.02 20.76 -21.72
N PRO A 50 29.12 21.75 -21.85
CA PRO A 50 27.76 21.54 -22.33
C PRO A 50 27.77 20.83 -23.69
N ARG A 51 27.02 19.73 -23.80
CA ARG A 51 26.86 18.99 -25.06
C ARG A 51 26.34 19.89 -26.18
N THR A 52 27.03 19.89 -27.31
CA THR A 52 26.70 20.72 -28.48
C THR A 52 25.63 20.10 -29.38
N ASP A 53 25.43 18.79 -29.26
CA ASP A 53 24.48 18.00 -30.06
C ASP A 53 23.03 18.09 -29.55
N ILE A 54 22.80 18.70 -28.38
CA ILE A 54 21.50 18.74 -27.71
C ILE A 54 21.20 20.15 -27.19
N ASP A 55 19.94 20.59 -27.32
CA ASP A 55 19.46 21.79 -26.60
C ASP A 55 19.21 21.46 -25.12
N ILE A 56 20.18 21.82 -24.29
CA ILE A 56 20.17 21.58 -22.85
C ILE A 56 19.02 22.32 -22.15
N HIS A 57 18.65 23.50 -22.63
CA HIS A 57 17.57 24.28 -22.01
C HIS A 57 16.22 23.60 -22.25
N LEU A 58 15.99 23.15 -23.48
CA LEU A 58 14.81 22.39 -23.84
C LEU A 58 14.72 21.11 -22.99
N VAL A 59 15.77 20.30 -22.96
CA VAL A 59 15.79 19.05 -22.18
C VAL A 59 15.52 19.28 -20.69
N ARG A 60 16.10 20.32 -20.09
CA ARG A 60 15.85 20.65 -18.67
C ARG A 60 14.41 21.09 -18.44
N SER A 61 13.84 21.86 -19.36
CA SER A 61 12.44 22.29 -19.28
C SER A 61 11.49 21.10 -19.42
N GLU A 62 11.80 20.16 -20.32
CA GLU A 62 11.01 18.94 -20.54
C GLU A 62 11.08 17.98 -19.35
N ARG A 63 12.27 17.75 -18.79
CA ARG A 63 12.42 16.93 -17.57
C ARG A 63 11.67 17.54 -16.39
N ARG A 64 11.70 18.88 -16.25
CA ARG A 64 10.92 19.57 -15.21
C ARG A 64 9.43 19.39 -15.43
N ARG A 65 8.94 19.66 -16.64
CA ARG A 65 7.52 19.49 -16.98
C ARG A 65 7.06 18.04 -16.77
N LEU A 66 7.89 17.06 -17.11
CA LEU A 66 7.59 15.65 -16.86
C LEU A 66 7.46 15.35 -15.35
N ALA A 67 8.29 15.97 -14.51
CA ALA A 67 8.19 15.81 -13.05
C ALA A 67 6.90 16.46 -12.50
N GLU A 68 6.52 17.64 -13.00
CA GLU A 68 5.26 18.31 -12.68
C GLU A 68 4.07 17.43 -13.06
N LEU A 69 4.01 16.96 -14.32
CA LEU A 69 2.93 16.08 -14.80
C LEU A 69 2.82 14.76 -14.01
N ARG A 70 3.94 14.21 -13.54
CA ARG A 70 3.93 13.01 -12.68
C ARG A 70 3.31 13.27 -11.31
N ASN A 71 3.57 14.43 -10.72
CA ASN A 71 2.95 14.81 -9.46
C ASN A 71 1.44 15.02 -9.66
N ASP A 72 1.03 15.73 -10.71
CA ASP A 72 -0.38 15.95 -11.04
C ASP A 72 -1.11 14.64 -11.32
N HIS A 73 -0.47 13.72 -12.05
CA HIS A 73 -1.02 12.39 -12.32
C HIS A 73 -1.22 11.58 -11.03
N LYS A 74 -0.26 11.65 -10.10
CA LYS A 74 -0.37 11.03 -8.77
C LYS A 74 -1.57 11.59 -8.00
N GLU A 75 -1.71 12.91 -7.94
CA GLU A 75 -2.82 13.59 -7.26
C GLU A 75 -4.19 13.21 -7.86
N ILE A 76 -4.32 13.22 -9.19
CA ILE A 76 -5.56 12.81 -9.86
C ILE A 76 -5.88 11.34 -9.58
N THR A 77 -4.87 10.48 -9.58
CA THR A 77 -5.05 9.04 -9.31
C THR A 77 -5.55 8.80 -7.89
N GLU A 78 -4.99 9.51 -6.91
CA GLU A 78 -5.43 9.47 -5.52
C GLU A 78 -6.87 9.97 -5.37
N LYS A 79 -7.21 11.11 -6.00
CA LYS A 79 -8.57 11.65 -5.98
C LYS A 79 -9.60 10.72 -6.65
N ILE A 80 -9.23 10.02 -7.72
CA ILE A 80 -10.08 8.99 -8.33
C ILE A 80 -10.36 7.86 -7.32
N ASN A 81 -9.32 7.40 -6.62
CA ASN A 81 -9.45 6.33 -5.64
C ASN A 81 -10.39 6.71 -4.49
N GLU A 82 -10.24 7.91 -3.93
CA GLU A 82 -11.12 8.45 -2.89
C GLU A 82 -12.59 8.52 -3.37
N ASN A 83 -12.82 9.07 -4.56
CA ASN A 83 -14.17 9.20 -5.10
C ASN A 83 -14.83 7.84 -5.37
N ILE A 84 -14.07 6.84 -5.83
CA ILE A 84 -14.56 5.47 -5.99
C ILE A 84 -14.92 4.88 -4.62
N GLN A 85 -14.07 5.05 -3.61
CA GLN A 85 -14.33 4.57 -2.26
C GLN A 85 -15.59 5.20 -1.67
N LEU A 86 -15.79 6.50 -1.85
CA LEU A 86 -17.01 7.21 -1.44
C LEU A 86 -18.26 6.71 -2.16
N LEU A 87 -18.17 6.45 -3.46
CA LEU A 87 -19.30 5.91 -4.24
C LEU A 87 -19.68 4.51 -3.77
N HIS A 88 -18.70 3.69 -3.41
CA HIS A 88 -18.92 2.34 -2.91
C HIS A 88 -19.49 2.35 -1.47
N SER A 89 -18.95 3.16 -0.57
CA SER A 89 -19.44 3.26 0.81
C SER A 89 -20.86 3.85 0.88
N ALA A 90 -21.16 4.87 0.07
CA ALA A 90 -22.51 5.44 -0.02
C ALA A 90 -23.55 4.43 -0.57
N ARG A 91 -23.10 3.44 -1.36
CA ARG A 91 -23.96 2.37 -1.87
C ARG A 91 -24.19 1.24 -0.87
N LEU A 92 -23.30 1.09 0.12
CA LEU A 92 -23.38 0.05 1.14
C LEU A 92 -24.24 0.42 2.36
N VAL A 93 -24.88 1.61 2.41
CA VAL A 93 -25.86 1.90 3.47
C VAL A 93 -27.05 0.93 3.34
N PRO A 94 -27.21 -0.04 4.25
CA PRO A 94 -28.35 -0.93 4.23
C PRO A 94 -29.57 -0.14 4.72
N VAL A 95 -30.67 -0.30 4.02
CA VAL A 95 -32.01 0.04 4.49
C VAL A 95 -32.18 -0.49 5.92
N PRO A 96 -32.51 0.33 6.94
CA PRO A 96 -32.88 -0.18 8.24
C PRO A 96 -34.30 -0.74 8.14
N THR A 97 -34.44 -2.02 7.83
CA THR A 97 -35.69 -2.73 8.05
C THR A 97 -35.84 -3.01 9.54
N SER A 98 -36.64 -2.18 10.18
CA SER A 98 -37.20 -2.37 11.51
C SER A 98 -38.21 -3.53 11.47
N ALA A 99 -38.04 -4.57 12.30
CA ALA A 99 -39.07 -5.18 13.17
C ALA A 99 -38.67 -6.57 13.74
N LYS A 100 -38.52 -6.61 15.08
CA LYS A 100 -38.97 -7.64 16.06
C LYS A 100 -38.25 -9.02 16.10
N ASP A 101 -37.99 -9.68 17.24
CA ASP A 101 -38.31 -9.49 18.68
C ASP A 101 -37.60 -10.57 19.55
N SER A 102 -37.32 -10.22 20.83
CA SER A 102 -37.06 -11.04 22.05
C SER A 102 -35.82 -11.98 22.16
N GLY A 103 -34.98 -11.95 23.21
CA GLY A 103 -35.03 -11.27 24.51
C GLY A 103 -33.76 -11.47 25.39
N ASP A 104 -33.59 -10.57 26.38
CA ASP A 104 -33.10 -10.75 27.78
C ASP A 104 -31.64 -11.29 28.02
N ASP A 105 -30.77 -10.85 28.95
CA ASP A 105 -30.77 -10.03 30.17
C ASP A 105 -29.30 -9.57 30.44
N GLY A 106 -29.09 -8.61 31.36
CA GLY A 106 -27.82 -8.50 32.11
C GLY A 106 -27.06 -7.17 31.98
N GLY A 107 -27.36 -6.22 32.87
CA GLY A 107 -26.84 -4.84 32.83
C GLY A 107 -25.47 -4.56 33.47
N SER A 108 -25.01 -3.31 33.30
CA SER A 108 -24.32 -2.53 34.35
C SER A 108 -24.19 -1.05 33.98
N ASN A 109 -24.51 -0.23 34.98
CA ASN A 109 -24.49 1.23 35.00
C ASN A 109 -23.08 1.81 34.84
N ASN A 110 -22.89 2.73 33.90
CA ASN A 110 -21.72 3.61 33.88
C ASN A 110 -22.09 5.01 34.37
N GLN A 111 -21.66 5.31 35.59
CA GLN A 111 -21.58 6.66 36.13
C GLN A 111 -20.31 7.34 35.59
N ASN A 112 -20.44 8.54 35.03
CA ASN A 112 -19.36 9.55 34.96
C ASN A 112 -19.18 10.17 36.36
N PRO A 113 -18.04 10.79 36.79
CA PRO A 113 -17.36 11.90 36.06
C PRO A 113 -15.85 12.23 36.39
N SER A 114 -15.33 13.31 35.74
CA SER A 114 -14.27 14.28 36.17
C SER A 114 -12.78 13.86 36.14
N ILE A 115 -11.83 14.51 35.42
CA ILE A 115 -11.19 15.87 35.47
C ILE A 115 -10.16 16.08 36.64
N LEU A 116 -8.96 16.56 36.23
CA LEU A 116 -7.77 17.08 36.97
C LEU A 116 -6.83 16.00 37.54
N GLY A 117 -5.53 15.91 37.25
CA GLY A 117 -4.51 16.89 36.90
C GLY A 117 -3.46 16.89 38.03
N THR A 118 -2.18 16.59 37.76
CA THR A 118 -0.98 17.15 38.43
C THR A 118 0.31 16.55 37.84
N VAL A 119 1.25 17.45 37.62
CA VAL A 119 2.59 17.33 37.02
C VAL A 119 3.69 17.05 38.05
N GLN A 120 4.74 16.33 37.66
CA GLN A 120 6.17 16.56 37.97
C GLN A 120 6.98 15.40 37.33
N SER A 121 7.72 15.58 36.23
CA SER A 121 8.96 16.36 35.98
C SER A 121 10.19 15.86 36.71
N ALA A 122 11.10 15.22 35.96
CA ALA A 122 12.55 15.39 36.12
C ALA A 122 13.26 15.20 34.77
N SER A 123 13.94 16.25 34.33
CA SER A 123 14.71 16.42 33.08
C SER A 123 15.95 15.55 32.99
N PHE A 124 16.42 15.26 31.76
CA PHE A 124 17.80 15.55 31.30
C PHE A 124 17.82 15.82 29.78
N ASN A 125 18.79 16.63 29.37
CA ASN A 125 18.77 17.50 28.19
C ASN A 125 19.25 16.87 26.87
N ASN A 126 18.73 17.47 25.79
CA ASN A 126 19.37 17.83 24.52
C ASN A 126 19.73 16.79 23.43
N ALA A 127 19.40 17.24 22.20
CA ALA A 127 19.88 16.86 20.87
C ALA A 127 19.17 15.69 20.17
N VAL A 128 18.03 15.99 19.52
CA VAL A 128 17.60 15.25 18.33
C VAL A 128 17.68 16.20 17.12
N PRO A 129 18.47 15.85 16.08
CA PRO A 129 18.71 16.69 14.92
C PRO A 129 17.51 16.67 13.98
N ARG A 130 17.12 17.87 13.54
CA ARG A 130 16.70 18.25 12.18
C ARG A 130 16.24 17.06 11.30
N ASN A 131 14.93 16.84 11.27
CA ASN A 131 14.26 15.91 10.36
C ASN A 131 14.62 16.21 8.90
N SER A 132 15.49 15.39 8.34
CA SER A 132 15.52 15.06 6.91
C SER A 132 14.58 13.86 6.70
N PRO A 133 13.51 13.95 5.90
CA PRO A 133 12.92 12.78 5.28
C PRO A 133 13.55 12.63 3.89
N ALA A 134 14.87 12.40 3.85
CA ALA A 134 15.51 11.87 2.67
C ALA A 134 15.45 10.35 2.77
N ALA A 135 14.81 9.75 1.78
CA ALA A 135 14.84 8.32 1.47
C ALA A 135 14.15 7.39 2.49
N MET A 136 12.85 7.15 2.32
CA MET A 136 12.24 5.80 2.20
C MET A 136 10.92 5.90 1.43
N ASP A 137 10.97 6.23 0.13
CA ASP A 137 9.84 6.05 -0.79
C ASP A 137 10.32 5.34 -2.06
N VAL A 138 11.02 4.22 -1.83
CA VAL A 138 11.51 3.31 -2.88
C VAL A 138 11.30 1.88 -2.37
N ASP A 139 10.05 1.46 -2.21
CA ASP A 139 9.64 0.07 -2.51
C ASP A 139 8.11 -0.14 -2.52
N VAL A 140 7.32 0.83 -3.00
CA VAL A 140 6.05 0.46 -3.66
C VAL A 140 6.40 -0.10 -5.05
N ILE A 141 7.22 -1.16 -5.08
CA ILE A 141 7.15 -2.11 -6.17
C ILE A 141 5.71 -2.59 -6.12
N ILE A 142 5.04 -2.56 -7.26
CA ILE A 142 3.73 -3.17 -7.51
C ILE A 142 3.89 -4.68 -7.29
N ARG A 143 4.03 -5.12 -6.03
CA ARG A 143 4.16 -6.53 -5.65
C ARG A 143 2.76 -7.08 -5.79
N ARG A 144 2.54 -7.81 -6.88
CA ARG A 144 1.29 -8.53 -7.09
C ARG A 144 1.14 -9.56 -5.97
N PRO A 145 0.02 -9.59 -5.26
CA PRO A 145 -0.25 -10.65 -4.31
C PRO A 145 -0.17 -12.00 -5.03
N PHE A 146 0.49 -12.97 -4.41
CA PHE A 146 0.68 -14.29 -5.01
C PHE A 146 -0.25 -15.35 -4.42
N ALA A 147 -0.84 -15.08 -3.25
CA ALA A 147 -1.76 -15.99 -2.58
C ALA A 147 -2.81 -15.21 -1.80
N VAL A 148 -3.94 -15.86 -1.54
CA VAL A 148 -4.99 -15.39 -0.63
C VAL A 148 -5.20 -16.44 0.45
N ILE A 149 -5.41 -15.99 1.67
CA ILE A 149 -5.83 -16.86 2.76
C ILE A 149 -7.33 -17.11 2.63
N ASP A 150 -7.72 -18.33 2.34
CA ASP A 150 -9.12 -18.74 2.15
C ASP A 150 -9.67 -19.59 3.31
N GLU A 151 -8.79 -20.21 4.09
CA GLU A 151 -9.14 -20.94 5.30
C GLU A 151 -8.13 -20.68 6.43
N ILE A 152 -8.64 -20.50 7.65
CA ILE A 152 -7.85 -20.41 8.89
C ILE A 152 -8.59 -21.24 9.93
N THR A 153 -7.85 -22.09 10.64
CA THR A 153 -8.43 -22.85 11.77
C THR A 153 -8.37 -22.02 13.04
N ASP A 154 -9.43 -22.08 13.86
CA ASP A 154 -9.46 -21.45 15.17
C ASP A 154 -8.35 -22.00 16.08
N ALA A 155 -7.80 -21.14 16.93
CA ALA A 155 -6.64 -21.46 17.80
C ALA A 155 -5.40 -21.98 17.04
N SER A 156 -5.28 -21.65 15.75
CA SER A 156 -4.05 -21.88 14.99
C SER A 156 -3.05 -20.75 15.18
N PRO A 157 -1.74 -20.99 14.98
CA PRO A 157 -0.74 -19.94 14.99
C PRO A 157 -1.05 -18.80 14.01
N ALA A 158 -1.61 -19.12 12.84
CA ALA A 158 -2.03 -18.11 11.87
C ALA A 158 -3.11 -17.17 12.44
N ALA A 159 -4.12 -17.71 13.12
CA ALA A 159 -5.17 -16.91 13.75
C ALA A 159 -4.64 -16.07 14.92
N GLU A 160 -3.82 -16.68 15.78
CA GLU A 160 -3.24 -16.02 16.96
C GLU A 160 -2.25 -14.91 16.58
N ASP A 161 -1.49 -15.14 15.50
CA ASP A 161 -0.51 -14.17 14.99
C ASP A 161 -1.14 -13.13 14.05
N GLY A 162 -2.48 -13.15 13.89
CA GLY A 162 -3.27 -12.06 13.32
C GLY A 162 -3.57 -12.14 11.83
N LEU A 163 -3.33 -13.29 11.17
CA LEU A 163 -3.82 -13.54 9.82
C LEU A 163 -5.35 -13.66 9.82
N GLN A 164 -5.98 -13.19 8.75
CA GLN A 164 -7.43 -13.21 8.56
C GLN A 164 -7.81 -13.78 7.19
N LEU A 165 -9.04 -14.29 7.11
CA LEU A 165 -9.63 -14.74 5.86
C LEU A 165 -9.71 -13.57 4.86
N GLY A 166 -9.26 -13.81 3.63
CA GLY A 166 -9.21 -12.83 2.56
C GLY A 166 -7.92 -12.01 2.49
N ASP A 167 -6.98 -12.20 3.43
CA ASP A 167 -5.68 -11.54 3.36
C ASP A 167 -4.93 -11.96 2.10
N GLN A 168 -4.45 -10.97 1.33
CA GLN A 168 -3.68 -11.22 0.13
C GLN A 168 -2.19 -11.11 0.46
N VAL A 169 -1.42 -12.17 0.25
CA VAL A 169 -0.02 -12.26 0.66
C VAL A 169 0.87 -11.75 -0.46
N LEU A 170 1.72 -10.77 -0.13
CA LEU A 170 2.69 -10.17 -1.05
C LEU A 170 4.10 -10.71 -0.80
N LYS A 171 4.45 -11.03 0.45
CA LYS A 171 5.75 -11.57 0.84
C LYS A 171 5.62 -12.40 2.12
N PHE A 172 6.32 -13.52 2.18
CA PHE A 172 6.40 -14.38 3.37
C PHE A 172 7.87 -14.68 3.68
N GLY A 173 8.46 -14.00 4.66
CA GLY A 173 9.88 -14.09 4.99
C GLY A 173 10.74 -13.68 3.80
N THR A 174 11.48 -14.64 3.25
CA THR A 174 12.27 -14.47 2.02
C THR A 174 11.53 -14.86 0.74
N VAL A 175 10.32 -15.39 0.85
CA VAL A 175 9.52 -15.88 -0.28
C VAL A 175 8.68 -14.76 -0.89
N GLU A 176 8.82 -14.59 -2.19
CA GLU A 176 8.09 -13.63 -3.02
C GLU A 176 7.44 -14.37 -4.22
N ALA A 177 6.62 -13.67 -5.00
CA ALA A 177 5.93 -14.25 -6.16
C ALA A 177 6.93 -14.89 -7.15
N GLY A 178 6.63 -16.10 -7.61
CA GLY A 178 7.46 -16.84 -8.56
C GLY A 178 7.13 -18.34 -8.60
N ASP A 179 8.00 -19.12 -9.24
CA ASP A 179 7.80 -20.57 -9.41
C ASP A 179 8.02 -21.35 -8.10
N ASN A 180 7.38 -22.52 -8.00
CA ASN A 180 7.48 -23.45 -6.85
C ASN A 180 7.11 -22.81 -5.50
N LEU A 181 6.16 -21.87 -5.53
CA LEU A 181 5.79 -21.04 -4.40
C LEU A 181 5.35 -21.83 -3.16
N LEU A 182 4.53 -22.88 -3.33
CA LEU A 182 4.07 -23.71 -2.22
C LEU A 182 5.23 -24.43 -1.51
N GLU A 183 6.18 -24.98 -2.28
CA GLU A 183 7.35 -25.65 -1.73
C GLU A 183 8.27 -24.67 -1.00
N ARG A 184 8.46 -23.47 -1.56
CA ARG A 184 9.25 -22.40 -0.94
C ARG A 184 8.61 -21.90 0.36
N LEU A 185 7.30 -21.68 0.39
CA LEU A 185 6.55 -21.33 1.62
C LEU A 185 6.70 -22.42 2.69
N ALA A 186 6.52 -23.68 2.30
CA ALA A 186 6.66 -24.81 3.21
C ALA A 186 8.11 -24.98 3.71
N ALA A 187 9.11 -24.72 2.86
CA ALA A 187 10.52 -24.74 3.25
C ALA A 187 10.85 -23.59 4.20
N GLU A 188 10.37 -22.38 3.92
CA GLU A 188 10.59 -21.19 4.75
C GLU A 188 9.90 -21.33 6.12
N GLY A 189 8.69 -21.89 6.16
CA GLY A 189 7.98 -22.18 7.40
C GLY A 189 8.70 -23.23 8.26
N ARG A 190 9.22 -24.30 7.65
CA ARG A 190 10.01 -25.32 8.35
C ARG A 190 11.35 -24.78 8.84
N LYS A 191 12.03 -23.98 8.02
CA LYS A 191 13.32 -23.37 8.34
C LYS A 191 13.21 -22.40 9.53
N ASN A 192 12.10 -21.67 9.62
CA ASN A 192 11.85 -20.70 10.67
C ASN A 192 10.88 -21.22 11.74
N GLN A 193 10.81 -22.54 11.96
CA GLN A 193 9.96 -23.10 13.00
C GLN A 193 10.35 -22.56 14.38
N GLY A 194 9.38 -22.02 15.12
CA GLY A 194 9.56 -21.37 16.41
C GLY A 194 10.02 -19.90 16.34
N ASN A 195 10.35 -19.39 15.16
CA ASN A 195 10.80 -18.00 14.96
C ASN A 195 9.75 -17.21 14.18
N ALA A 196 9.56 -15.95 14.54
CA ALA A 196 8.60 -15.07 13.87
C ALA A 196 9.08 -14.73 12.45
N VAL A 197 8.29 -15.10 11.44
CA VAL A 197 8.52 -14.81 10.02
C VAL A 197 7.76 -13.55 9.64
N PRO A 198 8.42 -12.51 9.12
CA PRO A 198 7.73 -11.31 8.67
C PRO A 198 6.91 -11.60 7.41
N VAL A 199 5.64 -11.24 7.42
CA VAL A 199 4.70 -11.42 6.30
C VAL A 199 4.13 -10.06 5.92
N VAL A 200 4.18 -9.74 4.63
CA VAL A 200 3.55 -8.54 4.07
C VAL A 200 2.27 -8.96 3.39
N ILE A 201 1.16 -8.40 3.85
CA ILE A 201 -0.18 -8.68 3.31
C ILE A 201 -0.88 -7.40 2.86
N MET A 202 -1.92 -7.56 2.05
CA MET A 202 -2.87 -6.52 1.71
C MET A 202 -4.26 -6.89 2.24
N ARG A 203 -4.80 -6.05 3.13
CA ARG A 203 -6.12 -6.20 3.76
C ARG A 203 -6.92 -4.92 3.53
N GLN A 204 -8.10 -5.04 2.95
CA GLN A 204 -8.97 -3.89 2.62
C GLN A 204 -8.27 -2.79 1.79
N GLY A 205 -7.28 -3.17 0.96
CA GLY A 205 -6.49 -2.24 0.15
C GLY A 205 -5.32 -1.57 0.88
N GLY A 206 -5.17 -1.77 2.20
CA GLY A 206 -4.03 -1.32 2.99
C GLY A 206 -2.94 -2.40 3.09
N LEU A 207 -1.68 -1.99 3.01
CA LEU A 207 -0.52 -2.85 3.26
C LEU A 207 -0.34 -3.04 4.77
N ILE A 208 -0.29 -4.29 5.24
CA ILE A 208 -0.07 -4.61 6.65
C ILE A 208 1.13 -5.54 6.76
N ASN A 209 2.05 -5.20 7.66
CA ASN A 209 3.17 -6.04 8.03
C ASN A 209 2.79 -6.82 9.30
N LEU A 210 2.75 -8.14 9.19
CA LEU A 210 2.51 -9.07 10.30
C LEU A 210 3.75 -9.92 10.53
N ALA A 211 3.82 -10.57 11.68
CA ALA A 211 4.86 -11.53 11.99
C ALA A 211 4.18 -12.84 12.41
N VAL A 212 4.37 -13.89 11.61
CA VAL A 212 3.71 -15.17 11.81
C VAL A 212 4.77 -16.20 12.21
N THR A 213 4.52 -16.95 13.26
CA THR A 213 5.47 -17.88 13.87
C THR A 213 5.04 -19.32 13.60
N PRO A 214 5.69 -20.04 12.67
CA PRO A 214 5.41 -21.44 12.40
C PRO A 214 5.71 -22.29 13.64
N ARG A 215 4.68 -22.86 14.29
CA ARG A 215 4.84 -23.70 15.49
C ARG A 215 3.97 -24.95 15.42
N PRO A 216 4.39 -26.08 16.01
CA PRO A 216 3.52 -27.23 16.18
C PRO A 216 2.27 -26.83 16.96
N TRP A 217 1.11 -27.26 16.48
CA TRP A 217 -0.20 -26.99 17.09
C TRP A 217 -1.11 -28.20 16.89
N GLN A 218 -2.34 -28.16 17.40
CA GLN A 218 -3.23 -29.34 17.40
C GLN A 218 -3.77 -29.75 16.02
N GLY A 219 -3.57 -28.93 14.98
CA GLY A 219 -4.02 -29.23 13.62
C GLY A 219 -2.91 -29.63 12.66
N ARG A 220 -3.19 -29.54 11.36
CA ARG A 220 -2.25 -29.93 10.30
C ARG A 220 -1.27 -28.79 10.00
N GLY A 221 0.00 -29.16 9.75
CA GLY A 221 1.05 -28.22 9.38
C GLY A 221 1.54 -27.35 10.54
N LEU A 222 2.22 -26.25 10.22
CA LEU A 222 2.88 -25.38 11.21
C LEU A 222 2.13 -24.07 11.48
N LEU A 223 1.11 -23.75 10.69
CA LEU A 223 0.42 -22.45 10.74
C LEU A 223 -1.10 -22.57 10.86
N GLY A 224 -1.70 -23.62 10.30
CA GLY A 224 -3.16 -23.81 10.32
C GLY A 224 -3.96 -22.86 9.44
N CYS A 225 -3.34 -22.38 8.35
CA CYS A 225 -4.01 -21.66 7.27
C CYS A 225 -3.81 -22.37 5.93
N HIS A 226 -4.75 -22.15 5.00
CA HIS A 226 -4.62 -22.54 3.60
C HIS A 226 -4.23 -21.33 2.75
N PHE A 227 -3.26 -21.54 1.85
CA PHE A 227 -2.83 -20.53 0.89
C PHE A 227 -3.36 -20.92 -0.48
N ARG A 228 -4.33 -20.16 -0.98
CA ARG A 228 -4.80 -20.28 -2.36
C ARG A 228 -3.99 -19.37 -3.26
N MET A 229 -3.18 -19.97 -4.14
CA MET A 229 -2.34 -19.23 -5.09
C MET A 229 -3.20 -18.49 -6.13
N LEU A 230 -2.72 -17.32 -6.57
CA LEU A 230 -3.36 -16.45 -7.57
C LEU A 230 -2.73 -16.59 -8.96
#